data_AF-A0A925F031-F1
#
_entry.id   AF-A0A925F031-F1
#
_cell.length_a   1.000
_cell.length_b   1.000
_cell.length_c   1.000
_cell.angle_alpha   90.00
_cell.angle_beta   90.00
_cell.angle_gamma   90.00
#
_symmetry.space_group_name_H-M   'P 1'
#
loop_
_entity.id
_entity.type
_entity.pdbx_description
1 polymer ?
#
loop_
_entity_poly.entity_id
_entity_poly.type
_entity_poly.pdbx_seq_one_letter_code
_entity_poly.pdbx_strand_id
1 'polypeptide(L)' 'LHKIMKADGPERIEQEWWLQEGQHRDYYCVEDEEGHRYWLFRSGHYDATKSYQWFIHGFFA' A
#
# COMPACT_ATOMS: atom_id res chain seq x y z
N LEU A 1 3.38 16.54 -8.28
CA LEU A 1 3.53 15.17 -8.82
C LEU A 1 4.82 14.64 -8.21
N HIS A 2 4.79 13.54 -7.44
CA HIS A 2 6.01 12.96 -6.87
C HIS A 2 6.50 11.86 -7.79
N LYS A 3 7.73 11.98 -8.29
CA LYS A 3 8.35 10.93 -9.09
C LYS A 3 8.99 9.91 -8.15
N ILE A 4 8.47 8.70 -8.14
CA ILE A 4 8.99 7.61 -7.32
C ILE A 4 10.27 7.05 -7.94
N MET A 5 11.34 7.03 -7.16
CA MET A 5 12.66 6.53 -7.57
C MET A 5 12.95 5.14 -7.00
N LYS A 6 12.40 4.80 -5.82
CA LYS A 6 12.50 3.46 -5.22
C LYS A 6 11.16 3.04 -4.64
N ALA A 7 10.90 1.73 -4.67
CA ALA A 7 9.71 1.12 -4.10
C ALA A 7 10.03 -0.28 -3.54
N ASP A 8 9.76 -0.49 -2.26
CA ASP A 8 9.85 -1.79 -1.59
C ASP A 8 8.44 -2.29 -1.24
N GLY A 9 8.20 -3.60 -1.40
CA GLY A 9 6.91 -4.26 -1.15
C GLY A 9 6.39 -5.08 -2.36
N PRO A 10 5.14 -5.59 -2.30
CA PRO A 10 4.19 -5.42 -1.21
C PRO A 10 4.48 -6.33 -0.02
N GLU A 11 4.39 -5.78 1.18
CA GLU A 11 4.16 -6.57 2.39
C GLU A 11 2.64 -6.70 2.60
N ARG A 12 2.11 -7.92 2.51
CA ARG A 12 0.68 -8.18 2.66
C ARG A 12 0.33 -8.41 4.11
N ILE A 13 -0.59 -7.60 4.63
CA ILE A 13 -1.21 -7.77 5.94
C ILE A 13 -2.70 -8.05 5.72
N GLU A 14 -3.13 -9.23 6.14
CA GLU A 14 -4.53 -9.67 6.12
C GLU A 14 -5.09 -9.67 7.54
N GLN A 15 -6.41 -9.57 7.67
CA GLN A 15 -7.08 -9.92 8.91
C GLN A 15 -6.96 -11.44 9.14
N GLU A 16 -7.32 -11.90 10.34
CA GLU A 16 -7.42 -13.32 10.66
C GLU A 16 -8.41 -14.01 9.71
N TRP A 17 -7.89 -14.59 8.63
CA TRP A 17 -8.66 -15.11 7.49
C TRP A 17 -9.61 -16.25 7.88
N TRP A 18 -9.37 -16.88 9.03
CA TRP A 18 -10.25 -17.92 9.61
C TRP A 18 -11.40 -17.37 10.46
N LEU A 19 -11.39 -16.08 10.81
CA LEU A 19 -12.46 -15.43 11.58
C LEU A 19 -13.41 -14.63 10.68
N GLN A 20 -12.87 -13.93 9.68
CA GLN A 20 -13.66 -13.07 8.82
C GLN A 20 -13.01 -12.90 7.44
N GLU A 21 -13.82 -12.97 6.39
CA GLU A 21 -13.39 -12.49 5.08
C GLU A 21 -13.28 -10.97 5.10
N GLY A 22 -12.06 -10.46 4.89
CA GLY A 22 -11.75 -9.04 4.88
C GLY A 22 -10.86 -8.66 3.70
N GLN A 23 -10.75 -7.36 3.43
CA GLN A 23 -9.80 -6.88 2.42
C GLN A 23 -8.37 -6.96 2.95
N HIS A 24 -7.44 -7.48 2.15
CA HIS A 24 -6.02 -7.40 2.44
C HIS A 24 -5.49 -5.99 2.16
N ARG A 25 -4.43 -5.62 2.90
CA ARG A 25 -3.66 -4.41 2.66
C ARG A 25 -2.27 -4.79 2.18
N ASP A 26 -1.90 -4.26 1.03
CA ASP A 26 -0.54 -4.38 0.49
C ASP A 26 0.23 -3.11 0.81
N TYR A 27 1.21 -3.19 1.70
CA TYR A 27 2.04 -2.06 2.12
C TYR A 27 3.27 -1.89 1.24
N TYR A 28 3.63 -0.64 0.98
CA TYR A 28 4.78 -0.25 0.20
C TYR A 28 5.54 0.86 0.90
N CYS A 29 6.86 0.80 0.86
CA CYS A 29 7.73 1.92 1.19
C CYS A 29 8.24 2.52 -0.11
N VAL A 30 7.95 3.79 -0.38
CA VAL A 30 8.43 4.46 -1.61
C VAL A 30 9.27 5.67 -1.27
N GLU A 31 10.28 5.93 -2.09
CA GLU A 31 11.15 7.10 -2.00
C GLU A 31 10.98 7.95 -3.28
N ASP A 32 10.77 9.26 -3.13
CA ASP A 32 10.71 10.18 -4.26
C ASP A 32 12.09 10.72 -4.68
N GLU A 33 12.14 11.54 -5.71
CA GLU A 33 13.38 12.14 -6.21
C GLU A 33 14.03 13.15 -5.25
N GLU A 34 13.27 13.65 -4.27
CA GLU A 34 13.75 14.58 -3.24
C GLU A 34 14.23 13.82 -1.98
N GLY A 35 14.10 12.48 -1.97
CA GLY A 35 14.51 11.62 -0.87
C GLY A 35 13.44 11.42 0.21
N HIS A 36 12.22 11.94 0.00
CA HIS A 36 11.12 11.74 0.94
C HIS A 36 10.63 10.31 0.90
N ARG A 37 10.34 9.75 2.08
CA ARG A 37 9.88 8.37 2.21
C ARG A 37 8.43 8.30 2.65
N TYR A 38 7.64 7.55 1.89
CA TYR A 38 6.21 7.37 2.11
C TYR A 38 5.91 5.92 2.43
N TRP A 39 5.07 5.71 3.43
CA TRP A 39 4.41 4.44 3.67
C TRP A 39 3.03 4.48 3.04
N LEU A 40 2.88 3.73 1.96
CA LEU A 40 1.62 3.60 1.23
C LEU A 40 1.02 2.24 1.53
N PHE A 41 -0.30 2.15 1.43
CA PHE A 41 -0.93 0.85 1.28
C PHE A 41 -2.04 0.89 0.26
N ARG A 42 -2.24 -0.25 -0.40
CA ARG A 42 -3.36 -0.47 -1.30
C ARG A 42 -4.35 -1.40 -0.61
N SER A 43 -5.60 -0.98 -0.55
CA SER A 43 -6.72 -1.78 -0.01
C SER A 43 -7.66 -2.16 -1.13
N GLY A 44 -8.08 -3.43 -1.15
CA GLY A 44 -9.03 -3.96 -2.12
C GLY A 44 -8.52 -5.21 -2.82
N HIS A 45 -9.44 -6.07 -3.27
CA HIS A 45 -9.10 -7.31 -3.98
C HIS A 45 -8.63 -7.02 -5.41
N TYR A 46 -7.76 -7.87 -5.95
CA TYR A 46 -7.34 -7.88 -7.37
C TYR A 46 -8.45 -8.37 -8.32
N ASP A 47 -9.71 -8.16 -7.98
CA ASP A 47 -10.83 -8.55 -8.83
C ASP A 47 -11.24 -7.34 -9.65
N ALA A 48 -11.27 -7.47 -10.97
CA ALA A 48 -11.44 -6.35 -11.92
C ALA A 48 -12.76 -5.56 -11.73
N THR A 49 -13.67 -6.08 -10.91
CA THR A 49 -14.96 -5.49 -10.55
C THR A 49 -14.94 -4.66 -9.27
N LYS A 50 -13.93 -4.80 -8.40
CA LYS A 50 -13.80 -4.04 -7.15
C LYS A 50 -12.72 -2.98 -7.28
N SER A 51 -13.06 -1.74 -6.94
CA SER A 51 -12.10 -0.62 -6.95
C SER A 51 -11.07 -0.81 -5.83
N TYR A 52 -9.80 -0.95 -6.20
CA TYR A 52 -8.71 -0.79 -5.26
C TYR A 52 -8.47 0.70 -5.01
N GLN A 53 -8.08 1.05 -3.79
CA GLN A 53 -7.75 2.42 -3.40
C GLN A 53 -6.37 2.47 -2.76
N TRP A 54 -5.66 3.57 -2.99
CA TRP A 54 -4.35 3.85 -2.43
C TRP A 54 -4.49 4.83 -1.27
N PHE A 55 -3.74 4.58 -0.21
CA PHE A 55 -3.75 5.38 1.00
C PHE A 55 -2.32 5.62 1.48
N ILE A 56 -2.09 6.75 2.16
CA ILE A 56 -0.85 7.04 2.87
C ILE A 56 -1.05 6.67 4.33
N HIS A 57 -0.22 5.77 4.83
CA HIS A 57 -0.14 5.44 6.25
C HIS A 57 0.79 6.40 7.01
N GLY A 58 1.90 6.78 6.38
CA GLY A 58 2.91 7.63 7.01
C GLY A 58 3.81 8.34 6.01
N PHE A 59 4.43 9.42 6.46
CA PHE A 59 5.37 10.25 5.71
C PHE A 59 6.56 10.57 6.60
N PHE A 60 7.77 10.36 6.07
CA PHE A 60 9.02 10.65 6.74
C PHE A 60 9.86 11.56 5.83
N ALA A 61 10.17 12.76 6.33
CA ALA A 61 11.04 13.75 5.70
C ALA A 61 12.40 13.78 6.41
#